data_AF-A0A179I923-F1
#
_entry.id   AF-A0A179I923-F1
#
_cell.length_a   1.000
_cell.length_b   1.000
_cell.length_c   1.000
_cell.angle_alpha   90.00
_cell.angle_beta   90.00
_cell.angle_gamma   90.00
#
_symmetry.space_group_name_H-M   'P 1'
#
loop_
_entity.id
_entity.type
_entity.pdbx_description
1 polymer ?
#
loop_
_entity_poly.entity_id
_entity_poly.type
_entity_poly.pdbx_seq_one_letter_code
_entity_poly.pdbx_strand_id
1 'polypeptide(L)'
;MASKAERASTYTAGSGDADARNGVEPKRNLWTSMLESVASGKRLPEKNLLILGGSTDAQREFLESLSADEEGRNSERRKTPPIANNFALGYTYYDVLDTDQDDTLARVSLYLLSQPSGEFASLVSPLLTPETIPNTALVILLDWAQPHLWLRQIWSWIQVLEEVMGHTSPEAHSEMEETMSSWRERGRGGSSTNLDGTPSATAADSDGSLPLGPGEWSEPLGLPVCVVCQNAQKIDFLERNQGWKEPDFDTVLQYLRTVLLRHGGSLIYTSQNTPSQLPTLIHSTLGITSLLKRQPLKHNVIDRDKIVVPPNWDSWGKIRVLGGNFDTEVASKGWSEDIKLPLGSTLQSLEALEQARAEASETGKYVQEDSAIARYEDWCRDPSSGGMAVVESAMGGATAVGVDSEDTQEFLERQLKILEAFKSNVPEKAPDNNISTVSRRGDFADEKTVSEHIGPVQFNMGGIQVDADDMLQRLKDRNANNASDDEDVVEEEEAPAPNITKEYDNEQLHDFFSGLMNRTGGAAESPR
;
A
#
# COMPACT_ATOMS: atom_id res chain seq x y z
N MET A 1 -3.35 -12.92 -50.33
CA MET A 1 -4.00 -14.24 -50.15
C MET A 1 -3.02 -15.16 -49.46
N ALA A 2 -3.21 -15.39 -48.16
CA ALA A 2 -2.56 -16.48 -47.42
C ALA A 2 -3.48 -16.77 -46.22
N SER A 3 -3.91 -18.02 -46.14
CA SER A 3 -5.05 -18.52 -45.38
C SER A 3 -4.69 -18.86 -43.92
N LYS A 4 -5.62 -18.50 -43.02
CA LYS A 4 -5.76 -18.98 -41.64
C LYS A 4 -5.62 -20.50 -41.55
N ALA A 5 -4.85 -20.98 -40.57
CA ALA A 5 -4.82 -22.39 -40.16
C ALA A 5 -5.49 -22.51 -38.77
N GLU A 6 -6.77 -22.90 -38.76
CA GLU A 6 -7.46 -23.36 -37.56
C GLU A 6 -7.22 -24.88 -37.40
N ARG A 7 -6.61 -25.29 -36.29
CA ARG A 7 -6.49 -26.70 -35.90
C ARG A 7 -7.78 -27.13 -35.21
N ALA A 8 -8.72 -27.67 -35.98
CA ALA A 8 -9.84 -28.44 -35.44
C ALA A 8 -9.39 -29.91 -35.24
N SER A 9 -9.57 -30.43 -34.03
CA SER A 9 -9.33 -31.83 -33.68
C SER A 9 -10.50 -32.69 -34.19
N THR A 10 -10.20 -33.57 -35.14
CA THR A 10 -11.14 -34.52 -35.73
C THR A 10 -11.32 -35.72 -34.79
N TYR A 11 -12.49 -35.86 -34.16
CA TYR A 11 -12.92 -37.13 -33.60
C TYR A 11 -13.79 -37.87 -34.63
N THR A 12 -13.35 -39.08 -34.91
CA THR A 12 -13.87 -40.06 -35.86
C THR A 12 -15.34 -40.43 -35.60
N ALA A 13 -16.22 -40.14 -36.55
CA ALA A 13 -17.54 -40.78 -36.64
C ALA A 13 -17.40 -42.11 -37.41
N GLY A 14 -17.51 -43.22 -36.68
CA GLY A 14 -17.69 -44.56 -37.25
C GLY A 14 -19.16 -44.85 -37.51
N SER A 15 -19.45 -45.37 -38.70
CA SER A 15 -20.77 -45.68 -39.24
C SER A 15 -21.44 -46.91 -38.62
N GLY A 16 -22.77 -47.01 -38.74
CA GLY A 16 -23.48 -48.29 -38.59
C GLY A 16 -24.95 -48.24 -38.19
N ASP A 17 -25.81 -48.06 -39.21
CA ASP A 17 -27.06 -48.80 -39.48
C ASP A 17 -28.44 -48.51 -38.83
N ALA A 18 -29.39 -48.42 -39.76
CA ALA A 18 -30.82 -48.77 -39.85
C ALA A 18 -31.79 -48.87 -38.63
N ASP A 19 -32.95 -48.25 -38.86
CA ASP A 19 -34.33 -48.68 -38.57
C ASP A 19 -34.75 -49.28 -37.21
N ALA A 20 -35.55 -48.47 -36.50
CA ALA A 20 -36.85 -48.77 -35.90
C ALA A 20 -37.07 -50.02 -35.01
N ARG A 21 -37.61 -49.72 -33.81
CA ARG A 21 -38.43 -50.54 -32.88
C ARG A 21 -37.68 -51.38 -31.83
N ASN A 22 -37.55 -50.83 -30.63
CA ASN A 22 -38.20 -51.31 -29.40
C ASN A 22 -37.60 -50.62 -28.18
N GLY A 23 -38.45 -50.30 -27.20
CA GLY A 23 -38.06 -49.60 -25.99
C GLY A 23 -37.04 -50.36 -25.15
N VAL A 24 -35.91 -49.70 -24.89
CA VAL A 24 -35.05 -49.93 -23.72
C VAL A 24 -34.47 -48.57 -23.31
N GLU A 25 -34.73 -48.19 -22.06
CA GLU A 25 -34.24 -46.99 -21.38
C GLU A 25 -32.69 -46.85 -21.34
N PRO A 26 -32.17 -45.63 -21.08
CA PRO A 26 -30.83 -45.20 -21.47
C PRO A 26 -29.78 -45.58 -20.42
N LYS A 27 -29.23 -46.80 -20.50
CA LYS A 27 -28.08 -47.19 -19.65
C LYS A 27 -26.75 -46.51 -20.02
N ARG A 28 -26.66 -45.80 -21.15
CA ARG A 28 -25.43 -45.09 -21.57
C ARG A 28 -25.22 -43.76 -20.85
N ASN A 29 -26.23 -43.20 -20.17
CA ASN A 29 -26.16 -41.88 -19.52
C ASN A 29 -25.78 -41.93 -18.04
N LEU A 30 -25.96 -43.07 -17.38
CA LEU A 30 -25.63 -43.21 -15.95
C LEU A 30 -24.13 -43.29 -15.73
N TRP A 31 -23.40 -43.97 -16.62
CA TRP A 31 -21.94 -44.08 -16.52
C TRP A 31 -21.23 -42.79 -16.90
N THR A 32 -21.76 -42.01 -17.85
CA THR A 32 -21.24 -40.67 -18.17
C THR A 32 -21.59 -39.66 -17.08
N SER A 33 -22.81 -39.66 -16.54
CA SER A 33 -23.19 -38.81 -15.41
C SER A 33 -22.41 -39.18 -14.14
N MET A 34 -22.11 -40.46 -13.91
CA MET A 34 -21.29 -40.91 -12.78
C MET A 34 -19.80 -40.59 -13.01
N LEU A 35 -19.29 -40.70 -14.25
CA LEU A 35 -17.93 -40.23 -14.59
C LEU A 35 -17.80 -38.72 -14.50
N GLU A 36 -18.81 -37.97 -14.92
CA GLU A 36 -18.86 -36.51 -14.83
C GLU A 36 -19.05 -36.05 -13.38
N SER A 37 -19.82 -36.77 -12.58
CA SER A 37 -19.95 -36.57 -11.13
C SER A 37 -18.67 -36.91 -10.37
N VAL A 38 -17.88 -37.89 -10.83
CA VAL A 38 -16.59 -38.26 -10.23
C VAL A 38 -15.46 -37.33 -10.73
N ALA A 39 -15.56 -36.83 -11.97
CA ALA A 39 -14.67 -35.82 -12.52
C ALA A 39 -14.93 -34.43 -11.91
N SER A 40 -16.20 -34.09 -11.62
CA SER A 40 -16.58 -32.88 -10.90
C SER A 40 -16.36 -32.99 -9.39
N GLY A 41 -16.43 -34.22 -8.84
CA GLY A 41 -16.26 -34.51 -7.41
C GLY A 41 -14.88 -34.22 -6.81
N LYS A 42 -13.93 -33.68 -7.59
CA LYS A 42 -12.60 -33.24 -7.13
C LYS A 42 -12.17 -31.88 -7.67
N ARG A 43 -13.05 -31.10 -8.33
CA ARG A 43 -12.69 -29.72 -8.68
C ARG A 43 -12.86 -28.86 -7.43
N LEU A 44 -11.74 -28.45 -6.85
CA LEU A 44 -11.74 -27.54 -5.71
C LEU A 44 -12.49 -26.25 -6.09
N PRO A 45 -13.33 -25.69 -5.21
CA PRO A 45 -13.94 -24.39 -5.43
C PRO A 45 -12.87 -23.33 -5.72
N GLU A 46 -12.99 -22.64 -6.85
CA GLU A 46 -12.06 -21.60 -7.28
C GLU A 46 -12.60 -20.24 -6.81
N LYS A 47 -11.77 -19.49 -6.10
CA LYS A 47 -12.07 -18.16 -5.55
C LYS A 47 -11.00 -17.18 -6.01
N ASN A 48 -11.37 -15.92 -6.23
CA ASN A 48 -10.47 -14.92 -6.78
C ASN A 48 -10.36 -13.70 -5.87
N LEU A 49 -9.14 -13.19 -5.70
CA LEU A 49 -8.86 -11.92 -5.05
C LEU A 49 -8.15 -10.99 -6.03
N LEU A 50 -8.69 -9.78 -6.20
CA LEU A 50 -8.00 -8.69 -6.88
C LEU A 50 -7.33 -7.82 -5.81
N ILE A 51 -6.01 -7.90 -5.73
CA ILE A 51 -5.18 -7.17 -4.77
C ILE A 51 -4.70 -5.88 -5.43
N LEU A 52 -5.15 -4.75 -4.89
CA LEU A 52 -4.96 -3.41 -5.43
C LEU A 52 -4.07 -2.59 -4.49
N GLY A 53 -2.95 -2.09 -5.01
CA GLY A 53 -2.00 -1.26 -4.26
C GLY A 53 -0.92 -2.08 -3.54
N GLY A 54 -0.24 -1.39 -2.63
CA GLY A 54 0.93 -1.92 -1.93
C GLY A 54 2.19 -2.01 -2.80
N SER A 55 3.33 -2.00 -2.14
CA SER A 55 4.60 -2.41 -2.76
C SER A 55 4.63 -3.93 -2.93
N THR A 56 5.62 -4.44 -3.66
CA THR A 56 5.86 -5.89 -3.79
C THR A 56 6.04 -6.58 -2.44
N ASP A 57 6.65 -5.88 -1.47
CA ASP A 57 6.86 -6.39 -0.12
C ASP A 57 5.58 -6.35 0.70
N ALA A 58 4.79 -5.28 0.58
CA ALA A 58 3.49 -5.17 1.25
C ALA A 58 2.50 -6.25 0.75
N GLN A 59 2.50 -6.55 -0.55
CA GLN A 59 1.72 -7.64 -1.13
C GLN A 59 2.17 -9.02 -0.65
N ARG A 60 3.48 -9.22 -0.48
CA ARG A 60 4.04 -10.46 0.11
C ARG A 60 3.64 -10.59 1.57
N GLU A 61 3.78 -9.53 2.36
CA GLU A 61 3.36 -9.49 3.78
C GLU A 61 1.86 -9.80 3.91
N PHE A 62 1.03 -9.23 3.04
CA PHE A 62 -0.41 -9.53 2.99
C PHE A 62 -0.67 -11.02 2.74
N LEU A 63 0.01 -11.62 1.75
CA LEU A 63 -0.14 -13.04 1.44
C LEU A 63 0.31 -13.93 2.61
N GLU A 64 1.40 -13.58 3.26
CA GLU A 64 1.89 -14.25 4.46
C GLU A 64 0.87 -14.16 5.59
N SER A 65 0.34 -12.96 5.88
CA SER A 65 -0.69 -12.77 6.92
C SER A 65 -1.99 -13.50 6.60
N LEU A 66 -2.39 -13.57 5.32
CA LEU A 66 -3.59 -14.26 4.87
C LEU A 66 -3.47 -15.79 4.96
N SER A 67 -2.26 -16.32 4.78
CA SER A 67 -1.98 -17.77 4.83
C SER A 67 -1.46 -18.28 6.18
N ALA A 68 -1.32 -17.39 7.17
CA ALA A 68 -0.65 -17.68 8.45
C ALA A 68 -1.50 -18.41 9.53
N ASP A 69 -2.75 -18.81 9.24
CA ASP A 69 -3.63 -19.54 10.20
C ASP A 69 -3.75 -21.05 9.84
N GLU A 70 -3.91 -22.02 10.77
CA GLU A 70 -4.03 -22.03 12.23
C GLU A 70 -2.98 -23.03 12.79
N GLU A 71 -2.33 -22.73 13.92
CA GLU A 71 -1.52 -23.64 14.76
C GLU A 71 -0.39 -24.46 14.10
N GLY A 72 0.84 -24.06 14.43
CA GLY A 72 2.07 -24.58 13.84
C GLY A 72 2.32 -26.07 14.02
N ARG A 73 2.94 -26.66 12.97
CA ARG A 73 4.03 -27.65 13.03
C ARG A 73 4.50 -28.16 11.66
N ASN A 74 3.82 -27.80 10.56
CA ASN A 74 4.16 -28.30 9.21
C ASN A 74 4.40 -27.20 8.17
N SER A 75 4.90 -26.03 8.58
CA SER A 75 5.22 -24.92 7.66
C SER A 75 6.30 -25.28 6.62
N GLU A 76 7.25 -26.16 6.97
CA GLU A 76 8.37 -26.56 6.07
C GLU A 76 7.95 -27.26 4.78
N ARG A 77 6.71 -27.80 4.68
CA ARG A 77 6.24 -28.52 3.49
C ARG A 77 5.38 -27.70 2.54
N ARG A 78 4.96 -26.48 2.90
CA ARG A 78 3.96 -25.72 2.13
C ARG A 78 4.55 -24.39 1.68
N LYS A 79 5.35 -24.44 0.61
CA LYS A 79 5.82 -23.23 -0.07
C LYS A 79 4.66 -22.64 -0.86
N THR A 80 4.15 -21.50 -0.43
CA THR A 80 3.30 -20.65 -1.26
C THR A 80 4.03 -20.40 -2.59
N PRO A 81 3.38 -20.60 -3.74
CA PRO A 81 4.05 -20.39 -5.02
C PRO A 81 4.60 -18.97 -5.10
N PRO A 82 5.78 -18.79 -5.72
CA PRO A 82 6.39 -17.48 -5.82
C PRO A 82 5.46 -16.51 -6.55
N ILE A 83 5.41 -15.26 -6.07
CA ILE A 83 4.62 -14.21 -6.69
C ILE A 83 5.25 -13.89 -8.05
N ALA A 84 4.49 -14.10 -9.13
CA ALA A 84 4.91 -13.76 -10.49
C ALA A 84 4.55 -12.30 -10.80
N ASN A 85 5.28 -11.33 -10.24
CA ASN A 85 5.01 -9.88 -10.37
C ASN A 85 5.97 -9.14 -11.33
N ASN A 86 6.78 -9.85 -12.11
CA ASN A 86 7.85 -9.22 -12.90
C ASN A 86 7.34 -8.49 -14.16
N PHE A 87 6.17 -8.84 -14.71
CA PHE A 87 5.62 -8.22 -15.92
C PHE A 87 4.08 -8.25 -15.89
N ALA A 88 3.45 -7.08 -16.00
CA ALA A 88 2.00 -6.89 -16.07
C ALA A 88 1.22 -7.25 -14.79
N LEU A 89 0.23 -8.14 -14.89
CA LEU A 89 -0.64 -8.54 -13.78
C LEU A 89 0.05 -9.61 -12.93
N GLY A 90 0.32 -9.29 -11.67
CA GLY A 90 0.89 -10.26 -10.74
C GLY A 90 -0.07 -11.43 -10.51
N TYR A 91 0.47 -12.65 -10.38
CA TYR A 91 -0.36 -13.82 -10.07
C TYR A 91 0.30 -14.73 -9.03
N THR A 92 -0.51 -15.24 -8.11
CA THR A 92 -0.18 -16.36 -7.22
C THR A 92 -1.48 -17.04 -6.77
N TYR A 93 -1.38 -18.16 -6.07
CA TYR A 93 -2.53 -18.84 -5.50
C TYR A 93 -2.14 -19.58 -4.22
N TYR A 94 -3.12 -19.89 -3.38
CA TYR A 94 -2.94 -20.83 -2.29
C TYR A 94 -4.21 -21.64 -2.05
N ASP A 95 -4.03 -22.80 -1.42
CA ASP A 95 -5.13 -23.68 -1.06
C ASP A 95 -5.52 -23.42 0.40
N VAL A 96 -6.81 -23.13 0.64
CA VAL A 96 -7.39 -22.93 1.96
C VAL A 96 -7.78 -24.29 2.52
N LEU A 97 -7.30 -24.60 3.72
CA LEU A 97 -7.61 -25.86 4.40
C LEU A 97 -8.70 -25.65 5.45
N ASP A 98 -9.40 -26.73 5.80
CA ASP A 98 -10.26 -26.73 6.97
C ASP A 98 -9.41 -26.72 8.26
N THR A 99 -10.06 -26.50 9.40
CA THR A 99 -9.39 -26.27 10.69
C THR A 99 -8.58 -27.45 11.22
N ASP A 100 -8.83 -28.67 10.75
CA ASP A 100 -8.01 -29.85 11.05
C ASP A 100 -6.78 -30.00 10.13
N GLN A 101 -6.64 -29.11 9.13
CA GLN A 101 -5.61 -29.10 8.10
C GLN A 101 -5.57 -30.32 7.17
N ASP A 102 -6.60 -31.17 7.20
CA ASP A 102 -6.67 -32.39 6.40
C ASP A 102 -7.41 -32.16 5.07
N ASP A 103 -8.52 -31.43 5.10
CA ASP A 103 -9.36 -31.17 3.92
C ASP A 103 -9.07 -29.80 3.29
N THR A 104 -9.05 -29.75 1.95
CA THR A 104 -8.94 -28.49 1.20
C THR A 104 -10.32 -27.94 0.88
N LEU A 105 -10.65 -26.77 1.42
CA LEU A 105 -11.95 -26.11 1.24
C LEU A 105 -12.07 -25.40 -0.11
N ALA A 106 -11.03 -24.69 -0.54
CA ALA A 106 -11.05 -23.91 -1.78
C ALA A 106 -9.62 -23.57 -2.24
N ARG A 107 -9.48 -23.23 -3.52
CA ARG A 107 -8.28 -22.60 -4.07
C ARG A 107 -8.54 -21.12 -4.26
N VAL A 108 -7.70 -20.27 -3.67
CA VAL A 108 -7.77 -18.82 -3.80
C VAL A 108 -6.67 -18.36 -4.76
N SER A 109 -7.09 -17.85 -5.91
CA SER A 109 -6.25 -17.19 -6.91
C SER A 109 -6.14 -15.70 -6.58
N LEU A 110 -4.93 -15.15 -6.62
CA LEU A 110 -4.66 -13.75 -6.34
C LEU A 110 -4.09 -13.08 -7.58
N TYR A 111 -4.71 -11.99 -7.99
CA TYR A 111 -4.26 -11.13 -9.08
C TYR A 111 -3.82 -9.80 -8.48
N LEU A 112 -2.55 -9.42 -8.68
CA LEU A 112 -1.93 -8.31 -7.97
C LEU A 112 -1.61 -7.14 -8.91
N LEU A 113 -2.06 -5.95 -8.53
CA LEU A 113 -1.81 -4.69 -9.23
C LEU A 113 -1.21 -3.68 -8.24
N SER A 114 0.03 -3.25 -8.46
CA SER A 114 0.68 -2.29 -7.56
C SER A 114 0.36 -0.83 -7.88
N GLN A 115 -0.04 -0.51 -9.11
CA GLN A 115 -0.27 0.87 -9.56
C GLN A 115 -1.66 1.03 -10.21
N PRO A 116 -2.39 2.12 -9.90
CA PRO A 116 -3.67 2.41 -10.52
C PRO A 116 -3.43 2.96 -11.94
N SER A 117 -3.43 2.07 -12.93
CA SER A 117 -3.34 2.44 -14.36
C SER A 117 -4.48 1.81 -15.14
N GLY A 118 -5.12 2.59 -16.01
CA GLY A 118 -6.18 2.12 -16.90
C GLY A 118 -5.72 1.03 -17.87
N GLU A 119 -4.41 0.92 -18.13
CA GLU A 119 -3.84 -0.15 -18.96
C GLU A 119 -4.17 -1.55 -18.41
N PHE A 120 -4.28 -1.69 -17.09
CA PHE A 120 -4.64 -2.94 -16.44
C PHE A 120 -6.11 -3.31 -16.61
N ALA A 121 -6.99 -2.37 -16.98
CA ALA A 121 -8.42 -2.66 -17.17
C ALA A 121 -8.64 -3.77 -18.21
N SER A 122 -7.84 -3.74 -19.29
CA SER A 122 -7.86 -4.77 -20.35
C SER A 122 -7.41 -6.16 -19.88
N LEU A 123 -6.60 -6.23 -18.82
CA LEU A 123 -6.09 -7.48 -18.24
C LEU A 123 -7.04 -8.06 -17.18
N VAL A 124 -7.72 -7.19 -16.42
CA VAL A 124 -8.63 -7.59 -15.35
C VAL A 124 -10.03 -7.91 -15.87
N SER A 125 -10.55 -7.15 -16.85
CA SER A 125 -11.91 -7.34 -17.38
C SER A 125 -12.18 -8.79 -17.84
N PRO A 126 -11.28 -9.50 -18.55
CA PRO A 126 -11.49 -10.90 -18.92
C PRO A 126 -11.60 -11.88 -17.74
N LEU A 127 -11.15 -11.49 -16.54
CA LEU A 127 -11.24 -12.31 -15.32
C LEU A 127 -12.63 -12.22 -14.68
N LEU A 128 -13.42 -11.19 -15.03
CA LEU A 128 -14.76 -10.94 -14.49
C LEU A 128 -15.83 -11.47 -15.44
N THR A 129 -16.09 -12.77 -15.33
CA THR A 129 -17.16 -13.45 -16.06
C THR A 129 -18.35 -13.68 -15.12
N PRO A 130 -19.56 -13.95 -15.66
CA PRO A 130 -20.72 -14.27 -14.82
C PRO A 130 -20.45 -15.43 -13.84
N GLU A 131 -19.60 -16.39 -14.21
CA GLU A 131 -19.26 -17.52 -13.34
C GLU A 131 -18.26 -17.15 -12.22
N THR A 132 -17.35 -16.21 -12.48
CA THR A 132 -16.29 -15.84 -11.53
C THR A 132 -16.72 -14.72 -10.59
N ILE A 133 -17.65 -13.85 -10.98
CA ILE A 133 -18.10 -12.69 -10.19
C ILE A 133 -18.58 -13.07 -8.78
N PRO A 134 -19.45 -14.08 -8.59
CA PRO A 134 -19.89 -14.47 -7.24
C PRO A 134 -18.75 -15.01 -6.35
N ASN A 135 -17.62 -15.34 -6.95
CA ASN A 135 -16.44 -15.94 -6.34
C ASN A 135 -15.25 -14.97 -6.26
N THR A 136 -15.44 -13.70 -6.58
CA THR A 136 -14.37 -12.69 -6.64
C THR A 136 -14.58 -11.61 -5.59
N ALA A 137 -13.50 -11.20 -4.91
CA ALA A 137 -13.50 -10.07 -3.99
C ALA A 137 -12.33 -9.11 -4.26
N LEU A 138 -12.51 -7.84 -3.90
CA LEU A 138 -11.52 -6.78 -4.02
C LEU A 138 -10.81 -6.57 -2.70
N VAL A 139 -9.49 -6.41 -2.73
CA VAL A 139 -8.69 -6.02 -1.57
C VAL A 139 -7.85 -4.81 -1.93
N ILE A 140 -8.05 -3.69 -1.23
CA ILE A 140 -7.21 -2.49 -1.39
C ILE A 140 -6.22 -2.44 -0.23
N LEU A 141 -4.93 -2.42 -0.55
CA LEU A 141 -3.84 -2.32 0.42
C LEU A 141 -3.44 -0.86 0.62
N LEU A 142 -3.49 -0.42 1.88
CA LEU A 142 -3.03 0.89 2.33
C LEU A 142 -1.88 0.72 3.34
N ASP A 143 -1.01 1.72 3.48
CA ASP A 143 0.10 1.70 4.43
C ASP A 143 -0.02 2.86 5.44
N TRP A 144 0.08 2.55 6.72
CA TRP A 144 0.18 3.53 7.82
C TRP A 144 1.42 4.44 7.74
N ALA A 145 2.34 4.24 6.80
CA ALA A 145 3.37 5.23 6.45
C ALA A 145 2.78 6.53 5.89
N GLN A 146 1.67 6.43 5.15
CA GLN A 146 1.14 7.53 4.36
C GLN A 146 -0.39 7.65 4.55
N PRO A 147 -0.88 7.79 5.80
CA PRO A 147 -2.32 7.88 6.08
C PRO A 147 -2.99 9.04 5.34
N HIS A 148 -2.26 10.13 5.11
CA HIS A 148 -2.71 11.30 4.37
C HIS A 148 -3.19 11.01 2.94
N LEU A 149 -2.72 9.94 2.30
CA LEU A 149 -3.09 9.61 0.91
C LEU A 149 -4.27 8.65 0.80
N TRP A 150 -4.79 8.13 1.91
CA TRP A 150 -5.68 6.96 1.87
C TRP A 150 -6.97 7.18 1.09
N LEU A 151 -7.66 8.30 1.28
CA LEU A 151 -8.89 8.57 0.55
C LEU A 151 -8.62 8.74 -0.96
N ARG A 152 -7.55 9.43 -1.33
CA ARG A 152 -7.10 9.54 -2.73
C ARG A 152 -6.74 8.19 -3.33
N GLN A 153 -6.04 7.33 -2.59
CA GLN A 153 -5.67 5.98 -3.02
C GLN A 153 -6.89 5.10 -3.25
N ILE A 154 -7.86 5.09 -2.32
CA ILE A 154 -9.13 4.38 -2.49
C ILE A 154 -9.86 4.89 -3.73
N TRP A 155 -9.96 6.21 -3.89
CA TRP A 155 -10.61 6.83 -5.05
C TRP A 155 -9.95 6.39 -6.36
N SER A 156 -8.62 6.46 -6.46
CA SER A 156 -7.89 6.04 -7.66
C SER A 156 -8.17 4.58 -8.04
N TRP A 157 -8.27 3.69 -7.05
CA TRP A 157 -8.59 2.28 -7.30
C TRP A 157 -10.05 2.05 -7.71
N ILE A 158 -10.99 2.80 -7.14
CA ILE A 158 -12.39 2.78 -7.58
C ILE A 158 -12.51 3.26 -9.03
N GLN A 159 -11.78 4.30 -9.43
CA GLN A 159 -11.79 4.79 -10.81
C GLN A 159 -11.27 3.73 -11.81
N VAL A 160 -10.18 3.04 -11.46
CA VAL A 160 -9.67 1.92 -12.28
C VAL A 160 -10.70 0.79 -12.35
N LEU A 161 -11.39 0.48 -11.24
CA LEU A 161 -12.43 -0.53 -11.22
C LEU A 161 -13.63 -0.15 -12.10
N GLU A 162 -14.06 1.10 -12.08
CA GLU A 162 -15.13 1.59 -12.96
C GLU A 162 -14.75 1.42 -14.45
N GLU A 163 -13.50 1.69 -14.81
CA GLU A 163 -12.99 1.44 -16.16
C GLU A 163 -12.98 -0.06 -16.51
N VAL A 164 -12.57 -0.93 -15.59
CA VAL A 164 -12.63 -2.40 -15.75
C VAL A 164 -14.08 -2.85 -15.98
N MET A 165 -15.00 -2.32 -15.18
CA MET A 165 -16.42 -2.64 -15.28
C MET A 165 -17.02 -2.16 -16.58
N GLY A 166 -16.63 -0.99 -17.09
CA GLY A 166 -17.06 -0.49 -18.40
C GLY A 166 -16.70 -1.39 -19.58
N HIS A 167 -15.70 -2.28 -19.44
CA HIS A 167 -15.30 -3.25 -20.46
C HIS A 167 -15.95 -4.63 -20.32
N THR A 168 -16.74 -4.84 -19.27
CA THR A 168 -17.34 -6.13 -18.93
C THR A 168 -18.65 -6.36 -19.70
N SER A 169 -19.08 -7.63 -19.87
CA SER A 169 -20.30 -7.96 -20.62
C SER A 169 -21.58 -7.60 -19.84
N PRO A 170 -22.72 -7.36 -20.50
CA PRO A 170 -23.98 -7.05 -19.82
C PRO A 170 -24.47 -8.18 -18.92
N GLU A 171 -24.17 -9.45 -19.26
CA GLU A 171 -24.48 -10.60 -18.40
C GLU A 171 -23.69 -10.53 -17.10
N ALA A 172 -22.41 -10.17 -17.18
CA ALA A 172 -21.58 -10.01 -16.00
C ALA A 172 -22.03 -8.80 -15.15
N HIS A 173 -22.49 -7.71 -15.75
CA HIS A 173 -23.13 -6.62 -14.99
C HIS A 173 -24.39 -7.08 -14.24
N SER A 174 -25.25 -7.87 -14.87
CA SER A 174 -26.43 -8.44 -14.20
C SER A 174 -26.04 -9.31 -13.01
N GLU A 175 -24.98 -10.12 -13.14
CA GLU A 175 -24.49 -10.95 -12.05
C GLU A 175 -23.89 -10.12 -10.90
N MET A 176 -23.21 -9.01 -11.21
CA MET A 176 -22.72 -8.07 -10.20
C MET A 176 -23.88 -7.44 -9.42
N GLU A 177 -24.96 -7.04 -10.09
CA GLU A 177 -26.16 -6.50 -9.43
C GLU A 177 -26.83 -7.52 -8.50
N GLU A 178 -26.94 -8.78 -8.94
CA GLU A 178 -27.48 -9.87 -8.11
C GLU A 178 -26.57 -10.17 -6.91
N THR A 179 -25.26 -10.25 -7.16
CA THR A 179 -24.24 -10.42 -6.11
C THR A 179 -24.35 -9.31 -5.07
N MET A 180 -24.38 -8.05 -5.49
CA MET A 180 -24.53 -6.89 -4.58
C MET A 180 -25.86 -6.91 -3.83
N SER A 181 -26.94 -7.38 -4.45
CA SER A 181 -28.25 -7.53 -3.78
C SER A 181 -28.19 -8.58 -2.67
N SER A 182 -27.53 -9.73 -2.90
CA SER A 182 -27.29 -10.75 -1.86
C SER A 182 -26.45 -10.18 -0.71
N TRP A 183 -25.41 -9.41 -1.05
CA TRP A 183 -24.46 -8.88 -0.08
C TRP A 183 -25.03 -7.83 0.87
N ARG A 184 -26.10 -7.12 0.49
CA ARG A 184 -26.82 -6.18 1.40
C ARG A 184 -27.31 -6.84 2.69
N GLU A 185 -27.58 -8.14 2.64
CA GLU A 185 -28.14 -8.91 3.75
C GLU A 185 -27.11 -9.83 4.45
N ARG A 186 -25.97 -10.16 3.81
CA ARG A 186 -25.00 -11.11 4.39
C ARG A 186 -24.36 -10.60 5.68
N GLY A 187 -24.43 -11.41 6.75
CA GLY A 187 -23.81 -11.07 8.02
C GLY A 187 -24.46 -9.89 8.76
N ARG A 188 -25.59 -9.37 8.26
CA ARG A 188 -26.38 -8.33 8.93
C ARG A 188 -27.09 -8.94 10.15
N GLY A 189 -27.11 -8.23 11.27
CA GLY A 189 -27.79 -8.70 12.49
C GLY A 189 -29.28 -8.95 12.23
N GLY A 190 -29.75 -10.16 12.51
CA GLY A 190 -31.13 -10.57 12.22
C GLY A 190 -31.37 -11.05 10.78
N SER A 191 -30.35 -11.10 9.93
CA SER A 191 -30.43 -11.70 8.60
C SER A 191 -30.43 -13.24 8.68
N SER A 192 -31.06 -13.84 7.68
CA SER A 192 -31.05 -15.29 7.48
C SER A 192 -29.73 -15.83 6.92
N THR A 193 -28.77 -14.96 6.58
CA THR A 193 -27.48 -15.33 5.98
C THR A 193 -26.31 -14.83 6.82
N ASN A 194 -25.39 -15.75 7.13
CA ASN A 194 -24.10 -15.42 7.73
C ASN A 194 -23.21 -14.70 6.71
N LEU A 195 -22.10 -14.13 7.19
CA LEU A 195 -21.15 -13.44 6.31
C LEU A 195 -20.56 -14.35 5.22
N ASP A 196 -20.31 -15.62 5.57
CA ASP A 196 -19.84 -16.66 4.65
C ASP A 196 -20.89 -17.13 3.62
N GLY A 197 -22.09 -16.53 3.62
CA GLY A 197 -23.19 -16.87 2.73
C GLY A 197 -24.00 -18.10 3.17
N THR A 198 -23.63 -18.78 4.26
CA THR A 198 -24.39 -19.91 4.79
C THR A 198 -25.66 -19.45 5.52
N PRO A 199 -26.71 -20.29 5.58
CA PRO A 199 -27.89 -19.96 6.36
C PRO A 199 -27.55 -19.78 7.84
N SER A 200 -28.07 -18.72 8.44
CA SER A 200 -27.97 -18.42 9.86
C SER A 200 -28.92 -19.31 10.67
N ALA A 201 -28.42 -19.91 11.75
CA ALA A 201 -29.25 -20.71 12.65
C ALA A 201 -30.28 -19.87 13.43
N THR A 202 -30.10 -18.54 13.51
CA THR A 202 -31.01 -17.62 14.19
C THR A 202 -32.12 -17.09 13.28
N ALA A 203 -32.22 -17.57 12.03
CA ALA A 203 -33.17 -17.09 11.02
C ALA A 203 -34.65 -17.45 11.28
N ALA A 204 -34.94 -18.24 12.31
CA ALA A 204 -36.24 -18.91 12.46
C ALA A 204 -37.43 -17.99 12.78
N ASP A 205 -37.21 -16.71 13.15
CA ASP A 205 -38.29 -15.83 13.64
C ASP A 205 -38.24 -14.37 13.14
N SER A 206 -37.37 -14.01 12.18
CA SER A 206 -37.20 -12.61 11.74
C SER A 206 -37.71 -12.38 10.30
N ASP A 207 -39.01 -12.10 10.17
CA ASP A 207 -39.67 -11.83 8.88
C ASP A 207 -39.46 -10.38 8.37
N GLY A 208 -38.27 -9.82 8.57
CA GLY A 208 -37.95 -8.49 8.05
C GLY A 208 -36.54 -8.02 8.39
N SER A 209 -35.69 -7.89 7.37
CA SER A 209 -34.47 -7.10 7.51
C SER A 209 -34.87 -5.65 7.80
N LEU A 210 -34.21 -5.04 8.77
CA LEU A 210 -34.38 -3.60 8.99
C LEU A 210 -33.93 -2.86 7.73
N PRO A 211 -34.61 -1.77 7.32
CA PRO A 211 -34.18 -1.00 6.17
C PRO A 211 -32.75 -0.50 6.38
N LEU A 212 -32.02 -0.39 5.26
CA LEU A 212 -30.65 0.13 5.26
C LEU A 212 -30.58 1.52 5.89
N GLY A 213 -29.56 1.75 6.72
CA GLY A 213 -29.28 3.05 7.27
C GLY A 213 -28.76 4.04 6.22
N PRO A 214 -28.66 5.34 6.58
CA PRO A 214 -28.11 6.33 5.67
C PRO A 214 -26.66 5.99 5.32
N GLY A 215 -26.34 6.12 4.03
CA GLY A 215 -25.02 5.81 3.48
C GLY A 215 -24.68 4.33 3.37
N GLU A 216 -25.50 3.39 3.86
CA GLU A 216 -25.26 1.95 3.68
C GLU A 216 -25.57 1.54 2.24
N TRP A 217 -24.58 0.97 1.53
CA TRP A 217 -24.74 0.44 0.17
C TRP A 217 -25.32 1.45 -0.85
N SER A 218 -24.96 2.73 -0.71
CA SER A 218 -25.38 3.79 -1.64
C SER A 218 -24.70 3.69 -2.99
N GLU A 219 -23.46 3.21 -3.04
CA GLU A 219 -22.62 3.13 -4.24
C GLU A 219 -21.90 1.76 -4.29
N PRO A 220 -22.64 0.65 -4.47
CA PRO A 220 -22.02 -0.68 -4.56
C PRO A 220 -21.06 -0.76 -5.75
N LEU A 221 -19.91 -1.40 -5.54
CA LEU A 221 -18.85 -1.52 -6.54
C LEU A 221 -18.95 -2.80 -7.38
N GLY A 222 -20.10 -3.47 -7.42
CA GLY A 222 -20.31 -4.73 -8.15
C GLY A 222 -19.59 -5.97 -7.60
N LEU A 223 -18.55 -5.80 -6.78
CA LEU A 223 -17.81 -6.85 -6.08
C LEU A 223 -17.65 -6.47 -4.59
N PRO A 224 -17.59 -7.45 -3.67
CA PRO A 224 -17.32 -7.18 -2.25
C PRO A 224 -15.91 -6.62 -2.07
N VAL A 225 -15.77 -5.59 -1.22
CA VAL A 225 -14.51 -4.86 -1.04
C VAL A 225 -14.02 -4.95 0.39
N CYS A 226 -12.73 -5.22 0.55
CA CYS A 226 -12.02 -5.16 1.83
C CYS A 226 -10.84 -4.19 1.73
N VAL A 227 -10.76 -3.21 2.62
CA VAL A 227 -9.58 -2.36 2.78
C VAL A 227 -8.71 -2.91 3.90
N VAL A 228 -7.43 -3.11 3.62
CA VAL A 228 -6.43 -3.60 4.57
C VAL A 228 -5.39 -2.51 4.78
N CYS A 229 -5.38 -1.91 5.96
CA CYS A 229 -4.35 -0.94 6.34
C CYS A 229 -3.20 -1.70 7.02
N GLN A 230 -2.10 -1.85 6.30
CA GLN A 230 -0.91 -2.54 6.75
C GLN A 230 -0.03 -1.63 7.60
N ASN A 231 0.93 -2.25 8.28
CA ASN A 231 1.91 -1.58 9.13
C ASN A 231 1.33 -0.78 10.30
N ALA A 232 0.28 -1.28 10.95
CA ALA A 232 -0.34 -0.60 12.10
C ALA A 232 0.63 -0.31 13.27
N GLN A 233 1.78 -0.99 13.36
CA GLN A 233 2.86 -0.64 14.29
C GLN A 233 3.41 0.79 14.08
N LYS A 234 3.19 1.42 12.92
CA LYS A 234 3.57 2.81 12.65
C LYS A 234 2.67 3.83 13.36
N ILE A 235 1.52 3.42 13.91
CA ILE A 235 0.68 4.29 14.76
C ILE A 235 1.48 4.84 15.94
N ASP A 236 2.25 3.98 16.61
CA ASP A 236 3.11 4.38 17.72
C ASP A 236 4.22 5.36 17.29
N PHE A 237 4.70 5.24 16.05
CA PHE A 237 5.66 6.20 15.49
C PHE A 237 5.00 7.56 15.26
N LEU A 238 3.78 7.61 14.71
CA LEU A 238 3.05 8.86 14.50
C LEU A 238 2.76 9.58 15.83
N GLU A 239 2.38 8.84 16.87
CA GLU A 239 2.11 9.40 18.20
C GLU A 239 3.38 10.02 18.84
N ARG A 240 4.50 9.30 18.77
CA ARG A 240 5.75 9.71 19.43
C ARG A 240 6.52 10.77 18.66
N ASN A 241 6.55 10.67 17.33
CA ASN A 241 7.43 11.47 16.50
C ASN A 241 6.71 12.61 15.78
N GLN A 242 5.40 12.46 15.53
CA GLN A 242 4.62 13.41 14.71
C GLN A 242 3.50 14.10 15.49
N GLY A 243 3.43 13.85 16.81
CA GLY A 243 2.51 14.56 17.71
C GLY A 243 1.06 14.12 17.61
N TRP A 244 0.75 13.07 16.83
CA TRP A 244 -0.61 12.54 16.71
C TRP A 244 -1.16 12.10 18.07
N LYS A 245 -2.47 12.23 18.24
CA LYS A 245 -3.23 11.87 19.43
C LYS A 245 -4.35 10.92 19.07
N GLU A 246 -4.96 10.31 20.08
CA GLU A 246 -6.09 9.40 19.91
C GLU A 246 -7.21 9.96 19.01
N PRO A 247 -7.65 11.24 19.18
CA PRO A 247 -8.66 11.82 18.29
C PRO A 247 -8.24 11.89 16.82
N ASP A 248 -6.94 11.94 16.51
CA ASP A 248 -6.46 11.94 15.14
C ASP A 248 -6.63 10.55 14.51
N PHE A 249 -6.26 9.49 15.25
CA PHE A 249 -6.50 8.11 14.80
C PHE A 249 -7.99 7.81 14.66
N ASP A 250 -8.82 8.29 15.59
CA ASP A 250 -10.28 8.19 15.50
C ASP A 250 -10.82 8.89 14.25
N THR A 251 -10.31 10.08 13.92
CA THR A 251 -10.74 10.84 12.74
C THR A 251 -10.39 10.11 11.45
N VAL A 252 -9.17 9.54 11.34
CA VAL A 252 -8.80 8.67 10.20
C VAL A 252 -9.76 7.49 10.07
N LEU A 253 -10.05 6.82 11.18
CA LEU A 253 -10.96 5.68 11.21
C LEU A 253 -12.39 6.08 10.83
N GLN A 254 -12.87 7.25 11.27
CA GLN A 254 -14.19 7.78 10.94
C GLN A 254 -14.33 8.07 9.43
N TYR A 255 -13.32 8.66 8.80
CA TYR A 255 -13.32 8.87 7.35
C TYR A 255 -13.37 7.54 6.58
N LEU A 256 -12.46 6.61 6.90
CA LEU A 256 -12.44 5.30 6.24
C LEU A 256 -13.76 4.55 6.39
N ARG A 257 -14.31 4.49 7.60
CA ARG A 257 -15.60 3.84 7.85
C ARG A 257 -16.74 4.51 7.08
N THR A 258 -16.74 5.83 6.99
CA THR A 258 -17.79 6.58 6.27
C THR A 258 -17.76 6.31 4.77
N VAL A 259 -16.58 6.31 4.14
CA VAL A 259 -16.47 6.04 2.69
C VAL A 259 -16.76 4.57 2.38
N LEU A 260 -16.27 3.63 3.20
CA LEU A 260 -16.47 2.20 2.96
C LEU A 260 -17.91 1.75 3.22
N LEU A 261 -18.64 2.41 4.12
CA LEU A 261 -20.07 2.15 4.35
C LEU A 261 -20.90 2.30 3.06
N ARG A 262 -20.54 3.29 2.21
CA ARG A 262 -21.21 3.54 0.92
C ARG A 262 -21.05 2.38 -0.04
N HIS A 263 -19.91 1.70 0.01
CA HIS A 263 -19.58 0.57 -0.85
C HIS A 263 -19.92 -0.79 -0.21
N GLY A 264 -20.40 -0.83 1.03
CA GLY A 264 -20.61 -2.07 1.78
C GLY A 264 -19.31 -2.80 2.13
N GLY A 265 -18.18 -2.08 2.14
CA GLY A 265 -16.85 -2.65 2.32
C GLY A 265 -16.49 -2.94 3.78
N SER A 266 -15.51 -3.82 3.98
CA SER A 266 -14.87 -4.07 5.27
C SER A 266 -13.55 -3.31 5.44
N LEU A 267 -13.13 -3.13 6.68
CA LEU A 267 -11.86 -2.52 7.06
C LEU A 267 -11.13 -3.40 8.07
N ILE A 268 -9.83 -3.61 7.88
CA ILE A 268 -8.98 -4.28 8.86
C ILE A 268 -7.59 -3.66 8.92
N TYR A 269 -7.07 -3.52 10.13
CA TYR A 269 -5.67 -3.14 10.35
C TYR A 269 -4.82 -4.38 10.61
N THR A 270 -3.63 -4.39 10.02
CA THR A 270 -2.67 -5.47 10.18
C THR A 270 -1.32 -4.91 10.59
N SER A 271 -0.63 -5.65 11.44
CA SER A 271 0.71 -5.33 11.91
C SER A 271 1.63 -6.51 11.67
N GLN A 272 2.88 -6.22 11.37
CA GLN A 272 3.91 -7.24 11.21
C GLN A 272 3.99 -8.09 12.47
N ASN A 273 4.01 -9.42 12.29
CA ASN A 273 4.16 -10.40 13.36
C ASN A 273 3.02 -10.45 14.40
N THR A 274 1.89 -9.77 14.17
CA THR A 274 0.72 -9.83 15.05
C THR A 274 -0.40 -10.60 14.35
N PRO A 275 -0.87 -11.73 14.90
CA PRO A 275 -2.03 -12.43 14.37
C PRO A 275 -3.24 -11.51 14.29
N SER A 276 -3.97 -11.58 13.18
CA SER A 276 -5.15 -10.77 12.92
C SER A 276 -6.30 -11.65 12.45
N GLN A 277 -7.52 -11.10 12.40
CA GLN A 277 -8.69 -11.80 11.84
C GLN A 277 -8.73 -11.74 10.31
N LEU A 278 -7.61 -11.39 9.64
CA LEU A 278 -7.55 -11.26 8.18
C LEU A 278 -7.93 -12.55 7.44
N PRO A 279 -7.42 -13.75 7.81
CA PRO A 279 -7.84 -14.99 7.17
C PRO A 279 -9.35 -15.22 7.29
N THR A 280 -9.87 -15.13 8.51
CA THR A 280 -11.32 -15.30 8.76
C THR A 280 -12.17 -14.31 7.97
N LEU A 281 -11.76 -13.04 7.89
CA LEU A 281 -12.50 -11.99 7.17
C LEU A 281 -12.51 -12.27 5.66
N ILE A 282 -11.35 -12.54 5.07
CA ILE A 282 -11.23 -12.77 3.63
C ILE A 282 -11.89 -14.08 3.21
N HIS A 283 -11.70 -15.17 3.97
CA HIS A 283 -12.31 -16.46 3.68
C HIS A 283 -13.83 -16.40 3.78
N SER A 284 -14.37 -15.76 4.82
CA SER A 284 -15.81 -15.50 4.92
C SER A 284 -16.30 -14.64 3.75
N THR A 285 -15.52 -13.63 3.35
CA THR A 285 -15.88 -12.77 2.21
C THR A 285 -15.94 -13.56 0.90
N LEU A 286 -15.08 -14.54 0.70
CA LEU A 286 -15.11 -15.43 -0.46
C LEU A 286 -16.17 -16.54 -0.37
N GLY A 287 -16.95 -16.58 0.72
CA GLY A 287 -17.92 -17.64 1.01
C GLY A 287 -17.27 -19.00 1.28
N ILE A 288 -16.04 -19.00 1.75
CA ILE A 288 -15.32 -20.20 2.18
C ILE A 288 -15.73 -20.46 3.63
N THR A 289 -16.37 -21.61 3.86
CA THR A 289 -16.89 -21.98 5.18
C THR A 289 -16.19 -23.23 5.68
N SER A 290 -15.63 -23.16 6.90
CA SER A 290 -15.16 -24.36 7.59
C SER A 290 -16.33 -25.29 7.94
N LEU A 291 -16.14 -26.59 7.72
CA LEU A 291 -17.12 -27.62 8.07
C LEU A 291 -17.04 -28.02 9.56
N LEU A 292 -15.94 -27.66 10.21
CA LEU A 292 -15.61 -28.08 11.57
C LEU A 292 -15.81 -26.97 12.60
N LYS A 293 -15.41 -25.74 12.29
CA LYS A 293 -15.42 -24.62 13.24
C LYS A 293 -15.76 -23.31 12.53
N ARG A 294 -16.89 -22.72 12.93
CA ARG A 294 -17.30 -21.39 12.46
C ARG A 294 -16.97 -20.37 13.53
N GLN A 295 -15.82 -19.73 13.41
CA GLN A 295 -15.43 -18.65 14.32
C GLN A 295 -16.06 -17.33 13.83
N PRO A 296 -16.96 -16.70 14.60
CA PRO A 296 -17.53 -15.43 14.20
C PRO A 296 -16.47 -14.33 14.25
N LEU A 297 -16.52 -13.41 13.29
CA LEU A 297 -15.69 -12.22 13.32
C LEU A 297 -16.05 -11.35 14.54
N LYS A 298 -15.01 -10.96 15.29
CA LYS A 298 -15.13 -10.00 16.38
C LYS A 298 -14.74 -8.62 15.86
N HIS A 299 -15.73 -7.74 15.73
CA HIS A 299 -15.49 -6.35 15.40
C HIS A 299 -14.67 -5.66 16.50
N ASN A 300 -13.85 -4.70 16.12
CA ASN A 300 -13.10 -3.85 17.02
C ASN A 300 -12.90 -2.47 16.38
N VAL A 301 -13.35 -1.44 17.07
CA VAL A 301 -13.14 -0.03 16.70
C VAL A 301 -12.49 0.76 17.84
N ILE A 302 -12.01 0.07 18.88
CA ILE A 302 -11.51 0.69 20.11
C ILE A 302 -9.99 0.55 20.19
N ASP A 303 -9.45 -0.66 20.00
CA ASP A 303 -8.00 -0.82 20.00
C ASP A 303 -7.45 -0.36 18.63
N ARG A 304 -6.86 0.84 18.61
CA ARG A 304 -6.42 1.57 17.40
C ARG A 304 -5.49 0.79 16.46
N ASP A 305 -4.74 -0.19 16.96
CA ASP A 305 -3.82 -1.03 16.20
C ASP A 305 -4.44 -2.35 15.71
N LYS A 306 -5.66 -2.68 16.15
CA LYS A 306 -6.35 -3.96 15.87
C LYS A 306 -7.77 -3.76 15.35
N ILE A 307 -7.96 -2.73 14.53
CA ILE A 307 -9.26 -2.41 13.97
C ILE A 307 -9.76 -3.52 13.06
N VAL A 308 -11.02 -3.92 13.27
CA VAL A 308 -11.76 -4.86 12.42
C VAL A 308 -13.20 -4.36 12.31
N VAL A 309 -13.59 -3.97 11.10
CA VAL A 309 -14.96 -3.57 10.75
C VAL A 309 -15.46 -4.53 9.67
N PRO A 310 -16.24 -5.57 10.04
CA PRO A 310 -16.84 -6.48 9.08
C PRO A 310 -17.89 -5.78 8.20
N PRO A 311 -18.20 -6.34 7.01
CA PRO A 311 -19.32 -5.85 6.20
C PRO A 311 -20.63 -5.89 7.00
N ASN A 312 -21.56 -4.97 6.71
CA ASN A 312 -22.89 -4.88 7.34
C ASN A 312 -22.91 -4.71 8.88
N TRP A 313 -21.78 -4.42 9.53
CA TRP A 313 -21.74 -4.15 10.98
C TRP A 313 -21.92 -2.64 11.30
N ASP A 314 -21.36 -1.77 10.46
CA ASP A 314 -21.22 -0.35 10.77
C ASP A 314 -22.49 0.47 10.48
N SER A 315 -22.56 1.71 11.00
CA SER A 315 -23.61 2.69 10.66
C SER A 315 -23.17 4.11 11.05
N TRP A 316 -23.78 5.15 10.48
CA TRP A 316 -23.47 6.55 10.84
C TRP A 316 -23.53 6.82 12.34
N GLY A 317 -24.50 6.21 13.03
CA GLY A 317 -24.62 6.31 14.49
C GLY A 317 -23.39 5.79 15.22
N LYS A 318 -22.81 4.66 14.79
CA LYS A 318 -21.59 4.09 15.38
C LYS A 318 -20.33 4.88 15.02
N ILE A 319 -20.30 5.50 13.84
CA ILE A 319 -19.15 6.30 13.39
C ILE A 319 -19.07 7.60 14.18
N ARG A 320 -20.22 8.28 14.36
CA ARG A 320 -20.30 9.59 15.01
C ARG A 320 -19.89 9.56 16.49
N VAL A 321 -20.09 8.44 17.18
CA VAL A 321 -19.79 8.33 18.62
C VAL A 321 -18.33 7.99 18.93
N LEU A 322 -17.50 7.67 17.92
CA LEU A 322 -16.11 7.30 18.14
C LEU A 322 -15.27 8.49 18.65
N GLY A 323 -15.41 9.67 18.04
CA GLY A 323 -14.67 10.85 18.48
C GLY A 323 -15.15 12.17 17.86
N GLY A 324 -14.81 13.27 18.55
CA GLY A 324 -14.83 14.64 18.05
C GLY A 324 -16.16 15.17 17.51
N ASN A 325 -16.04 16.21 16.68
CA ASN A 325 -17.14 16.83 15.92
C ASN A 325 -17.12 16.34 14.45
N PHE A 326 -17.03 15.03 14.23
CA PHE A 326 -17.00 14.46 12.87
C PHE A 326 -18.41 14.44 12.26
N ASP A 327 -18.56 15.07 11.10
CA ASP A 327 -19.82 15.05 10.35
C ASP A 327 -19.81 13.98 9.27
N THR A 328 -20.42 12.84 9.61
CA THR A 328 -20.57 11.69 8.70
C THR A 328 -21.32 12.04 7.42
N GLU A 329 -22.27 12.96 7.48
CA GLU A 329 -23.10 13.31 6.32
C GLU A 329 -22.29 14.13 5.31
N VAL A 330 -21.52 15.11 5.79
CA VAL A 330 -20.63 15.93 4.96
C VAL A 330 -19.55 15.07 4.32
N ALA A 331 -18.88 14.21 5.09
CA ALA A 331 -17.87 13.30 4.55
C ALA A 331 -18.46 12.32 3.53
N SER A 332 -19.67 11.79 3.79
CA SER A 332 -20.34 10.87 2.86
C SER A 332 -20.77 11.56 1.56
N LYS A 333 -21.29 12.80 1.63
CA LYS A 333 -21.68 13.58 0.46
C LYS A 333 -20.46 14.01 -0.36
N GLY A 334 -19.41 14.50 0.28
CA GLY A 334 -18.15 14.86 -0.37
C GLY A 334 -17.55 13.68 -1.14
N TRP A 335 -17.59 12.48 -0.56
CA TRP A 335 -17.12 11.27 -1.23
C TRP A 335 -17.95 10.92 -2.47
N SER A 336 -19.28 11.09 -2.41
CA SER A 336 -20.17 10.88 -3.57
C SER A 336 -19.83 11.80 -4.73
N GLU A 337 -19.39 13.02 -4.46
CA GLU A 337 -18.92 13.94 -5.50
C GLU A 337 -17.52 13.55 -6.01
N ASP A 338 -16.61 13.15 -5.12
CA ASP A 338 -15.26 12.73 -5.49
C ASP A 338 -15.25 11.55 -6.46
N ILE A 339 -16.06 10.51 -6.21
CA ILE A 339 -16.08 9.31 -7.07
C ILE A 339 -16.67 9.56 -8.47
N LYS A 340 -17.39 10.68 -8.69
CA LYS A 340 -17.90 11.04 -10.02
C LYS A 340 -16.81 11.64 -10.91
N LEU A 341 -15.66 12.02 -10.33
CA LEU A 341 -14.53 12.56 -11.06
C LEU A 341 -13.81 11.44 -11.82
N PRO A 342 -13.61 11.55 -13.15
CA PRO A 342 -12.98 10.50 -13.93
C PRO A 342 -11.52 10.28 -13.55
N LEU A 343 -10.99 9.09 -13.86
CA LEU A 343 -9.58 8.76 -13.72
C LEU A 343 -8.68 9.82 -14.36
N GLY A 344 -7.65 10.27 -13.63
CA GLY A 344 -6.72 11.31 -14.09
C GLY A 344 -7.20 12.75 -13.88
N SER A 345 -8.39 12.95 -13.31
CA SER A 345 -8.82 14.27 -12.86
C SER A 345 -7.87 14.84 -11.81
N THR A 346 -7.57 16.13 -11.93
CA THR A 346 -6.83 16.85 -10.90
C THR A 346 -7.74 17.06 -9.69
N LEU A 347 -7.44 16.37 -8.59
CA LEU A 347 -8.11 16.60 -7.32
C LEU A 347 -7.77 18.02 -6.82
N GLN A 348 -8.82 18.78 -6.50
CA GLN A 348 -8.69 20.15 -6.03
C GLN A 348 -8.38 20.19 -4.53
N SER A 349 -7.58 21.15 -4.09
CA SER A 349 -7.38 21.42 -2.67
C SER A 349 -8.64 22.03 -2.05
N LEU A 350 -8.76 21.96 -0.73
CA LEU A 350 -9.90 22.55 -0.02
C LEU A 350 -9.99 24.06 -0.29
N GLU A 351 -8.86 24.77 -0.26
CA GLU A 351 -8.78 26.19 -0.58
C GLU A 351 -9.26 26.52 -2.00
N ALA A 352 -8.89 25.70 -2.99
CA ALA A 352 -9.32 25.90 -4.37
C ALA A 352 -10.83 25.70 -4.54
N LEU A 353 -11.41 24.72 -3.83
CA LEU A 353 -12.86 24.50 -3.81
C LEU A 353 -13.60 25.68 -3.16
N GLU A 354 -13.08 26.24 -2.07
CA GLU A 354 -13.66 27.41 -1.41
C GLU A 354 -13.63 28.66 -2.32
N GLN A 355 -12.52 28.88 -3.01
CA GLN A 355 -12.40 29.97 -4.00
C GLN A 355 -13.39 29.78 -5.16
N ALA A 356 -13.44 28.57 -5.73
CA ALA A 356 -14.35 28.27 -6.82
C ALA A 356 -15.83 28.39 -6.39
N ARG A 357 -16.16 28.05 -5.13
CA ARG A 357 -17.50 28.25 -4.56
C ARG A 357 -17.86 29.73 -4.43
N ALA A 358 -16.92 30.58 -4.00
CA ALA A 358 -17.14 32.02 -3.92
C ALA A 358 -17.42 32.61 -5.32
N GLU A 359 -16.63 32.23 -6.33
CA GLU A 359 -16.81 32.65 -7.72
C GLU A 359 -18.12 32.11 -8.35
N ALA A 360 -18.49 30.87 -8.03
CA ALA A 360 -19.72 30.24 -8.49
C ALA A 360 -20.97 30.94 -7.93
N SER A 361 -20.93 31.40 -6.68
CA SER A 361 -22.02 32.16 -6.06
C SER A 361 -22.27 33.49 -6.78
N GLU A 362 -21.26 34.07 -7.43
CA GLU A 362 -21.40 35.31 -8.22
C GLU A 362 -21.85 35.05 -9.66
N THR A 363 -21.45 33.91 -10.24
CA THR A 363 -21.64 33.60 -11.67
C THR A 363 -22.79 32.63 -11.98
N GLY A 364 -23.36 31.97 -10.96
CA GLY A 364 -24.45 31.01 -11.10
C GLY A 364 -24.06 29.70 -11.79
N LYS A 365 -22.76 29.39 -11.92
CA LYS A 365 -22.26 28.13 -12.49
C LYS A 365 -22.28 27.02 -11.44
N TYR A 366 -22.63 25.80 -11.85
CA TYR A 366 -22.46 24.61 -11.01
C TYR A 366 -20.98 24.23 -10.94
N VAL A 367 -20.45 24.13 -9.73
CA VAL A 367 -19.07 23.68 -9.44
C VAL A 367 -19.18 22.54 -8.43
N GLN A 368 -18.22 21.61 -8.42
CA GLN A 368 -18.13 20.62 -7.35
C GLN A 368 -18.08 21.35 -6.00
N GLU A 369 -19.14 21.23 -5.22
CA GLU A 369 -19.28 22.00 -3.97
C GLU A 369 -18.56 21.34 -2.79
N ASP A 370 -18.26 20.05 -2.92
CA ASP A 370 -17.97 19.18 -1.79
C ASP A 370 -16.94 18.11 -2.17
N SER A 371 -15.92 17.91 -1.34
CA SER A 371 -14.92 16.84 -1.50
C SER A 371 -14.52 16.30 -0.13
N ALA A 372 -14.65 14.98 0.04
CA ALA A 372 -14.15 14.30 1.24
C ALA A 372 -12.63 14.15 1.18
N ILE A 373 -12.08 13.88 0.00
CA ILE A 373 -10.63 13.78 -0.21
C ILE A 373 -9.94 15.09 0.15
N ALA A 374 -10.42 16.22 -0.38
CA ALA A 374 -9.81 17.53 -0.13
C ALA A 374 -9.82 17.90 1.36
N ARG A 375 -10.91 17.62 2.08
CA ARG A 375 -11.00 17.84 3.52
C ARG A 375 -10.10 16.92 4.32
N TYR A 376 -10.04 15.66 3.93
CA TYR A 376 -9.19 14.69 4.58
C TYR A 376 -7.72 15.04 4.42
N GLU A 377 -7.28 15.43 3.24
CA GLU A 377 -5.88 15.80 2.96
C GLU A 377 -5.49 17.15 3.57
N ASP A 378 -6.42 18.12 3.63
CA ASP A 378 -6.16 19.39 4.31
C ASP A 378 -5.94 19.19 5.82
N TRP A 379 -6.76 18.32 6.44
CA TRP A 379 -6.63 17.97 7.85
C TRP A 379 -5.45 17.04 8.13
N CYS A 380 -5.36 15.90 7.43
CA CYS A 380 -4.30 14.91 7.54
C CYS A 380 -3.18 15.23 6.55
N ARG A 381 -2.30 16.18 6.90
CA ARG A 381 -1.14 16.53 6.08
C ARG A 381 -0.03 15.47 6.17
N ASP A 382 0.89 15.49 5.22
CA ASP A 382 2.02 14.56 5.19
C ASP A 382 2.86 14.68 6.48
N PRO A 383 2.97 13.61 7.29
CA PRO A 383 3.77 13.63 8.51
C PRO A 383 5.26 13.92 8.26
N SER A 384 5.78 13.63 7.07
CA SER A 384 7.18 13.93 6.71
C SER A 384 7.41 15.40 6.33
N SER A 385 6.35 16.16 6.10
CA SER A 385 6.42 17.58 5.74
C SER A 385 6.83 18.49 6.91
N GLY A 386 6.94 17.98 8.14
CA GLY A 386 7.03 18.75 9.39
C GLY A 386 8.11 19.83 9.47
N GLY A 387 9.16 19.79 8.64
CA GLY A 387 10.14 20.89 8.53
C GLY A 387 9.69 22.04 7.61
N MET A 388 8.97 21.73 6.54
CA MET A 388 8.50 22.68 5.53
C MET A 388 7.06 23.16 5.79
N ALA A 389 6.16 22.31 6.29
CA ALA A 389 4.77 22.66 6.55
C ALA A 389 4.60 23.67 7.70
N VAL A 390 5.51 23.65 8.70
CA VAL A 390 5.57 24.69 9.75
C VAL A 390 6.01 26.03 9.16
N VAL A 391 6.94 26.01 8.20
CA VAL A 391 7.40 27.21 7.49
C VAL A 391 6.32 27.73 6.54
N GLU A 392 5.61 26.84 5.83
CA GLU A 392 4.52 27.16 4.92
C GLU A 392 3.28 27.69 5.65
N SER A 393 2.97 27.16 6.84
CA SER A 393 1.91 27.70 7.71
C SER A 393 2.31 29.04 8.34
N ALA A 394 3.61 29.29 8.56
CA ALA A 394 4.12 30.56 9.07
C ALA A 394 4.34 31.62 7.95
N MET A 395 4.55 31.18 6.72
CA MET A 395 4.77 32.00 5.52
C MET A 395 3.63 31.79 4.55
N GLY A 396 2.49 32.41 4.84
CA GLY A 396 1.26 32.28 4.06
C GLY A 396 1.49 32.20 2.54
N GLY A 397 1.29 31.00 2.00
CA GLY A 397 1.10 30.76 0.57
C GLY A 397 2.34 30.66 -0.32
N ALA A 398 3.54 30.47 0.21
CA ALA A 398 4.72 30.20 -0.64
C ALA A 398 4.88 28.68 -0.88
N THR A 399 4.25 28.16 -1.95
CA THR A 399 4.20 26.73 -2.30
C THR A 399 5.53 26.11 -2.78
N ALA A 400 6.66 26.81 -2.69
CA ALA A 400 7.98 26.23 -3.00
C ALA A 400 9.09 27.15 -2.49
N VAL A 401 9.95 26.65 -1.60
CA VAL A 401 11.32 27.19 -1.46
C VAL A 401 12.19 26.44 -2.46
N GLY A 402 11.94 26.69 -3.74
CA GLY A 402 12.87 26.39 -4.82
C GLY A 402 13.64 27.66 -5.14
N VAL A 403 14.97 27.57 -5.24
CA VAL A 403 15.70 28.61 -5.97
C VAL A 403 15.47 28.29 -7.45
N ASP A 404 14.73 29.15 -8.15
CA ASP A 404 14.65 29.07 -9.61
C ASP A 404 16.08 29.16 -10.15
N SER A 405 16.61 28.03 -10.62
CA SER A 405 17.89 28.04 -11.33
C SER A 405 17.70 28.84 -12.60
N GLU A 406 18.48 29.90 -12.79
CA GLU A 406 18.46 30.64 -14.06
C GLU A 406 18.68 29.68 -15.24
N ASP A 407 17.96 29.90 -16.34
CA ASP A 407 18.14 29.11 -17.55
C ASP A 407 19.61 29.19 -18.01
N THR A 408 20.18 28.02 -18.28
CA THR A 408 21.61 27.91 -18.61
C THR A 408 22.00 28.72 -19.84
N GLN A 409 21.09 28.86 -20.80
CA GLN A 409 21.34 29.62 -22.03
C GLN A 409 21.32 31.12 -21.75
N GLU A 410 20.36 31.61 -20.94
CA GLU A 410 20.31 33.01 -20.52
C GLU A 410 21.53 33.43 -19.70
N PHE A 411 21.99 32.56 -18.79
CA PHE A 411 23.20 32.80 -18.00
C PHE A 411 24.44 32.90 -18.91
N LEU A 412 24.61 31.96 -19.84
CA LEU A 412 25.75 31.96 -20.78
C LEU A 412 25.73 33.17 -21.71
N GLU A 413 24.55 33.60 -22.18
CA GLU A 413 24.41 34.82 -22.99
C GLU A 413 24.82 36.08 -22.23
N ARG A 414 24.47 36.18 -20.94
CA ARG A 414 24.94 37.29 -20.09
C ARG A 414 26.46 37.26 -19.93
N GLN A 415 27.05 36.10 -19.66
CA GLN A 415 28.50 35.96 -19.52
C GLN A 415 29.25 36.25 -20.83
N LEU A 416 28.68 35.85 -21.97
CA LEU A 416 29.26 36.13 -23.29
C LEU A 416 29.29 37.64 -23.57
N LYS A 417 28.23 38.38 -23.24
CA LYS A 417 28.22 39.86 -23.36
C LYS A 417 29.28 40.53 -22.51
N ILE A 418 29.51 40.02 -21.29
CA ILE A 418 30.56 40.52 -20.40
C ILE A 418 31.94 40.24 -21.02
N LEU A 419 32.17 39.04 -21.54
CA LEU A 419 33.41 38.66 -22.22
C LEU A 419 33.68 39.49 -23.48
N GLU A 420 32.65 39.75 -24.29
CA GLU A 420 32.78 40.61 -25.47
C GLU A 420 33.09 42.06 -25.10
N ALA A 421 32.46 42.58 -24.05
CA ALA A 421 32.77 43.90 -23.51
C ALA A 421 34.23 43.98 -23.02
N PHE A 422 34.71 42.95 -22.31
CA PHE A 422 36.11 42.85 -21.92
C PHE A 422 37.04 42.76 -23.14
N LYS A 423 36.70 41.95 -24.13
CA LYS A 423 37.47 41.80 -25.38
C LYS A 423 37.58 43.12 -26.15
N SER A 424 36.51 43.91 -26.20
CA SER A 424 36.51 45.24 -26.84
C SER A 424 37.31 46.30 -26.07
N ASN A 425 37.47 46.10 -24.75
CA ASN A 425 38.25 46.97 -23.88
C ASN A 425 39.73 46.55 -23.77
N VAL A 426 40.15 45.46 -24.41
CA VAL A 426 41.58 45.13 -24.55
C VAL A 426 42.15 45.97 -25.69
N PRO A 427 43.05 46.95 -25.43
CA PRO A 427 43.63 47.75 -26.49
C PRO A 427 44.53 46.90 -27.39
N GLU A 428 44.25 46.93 -28.70
CA GLU A 428 45.08 46.31 -29.73
C GLU A 428 46.48 46.93 -29.74
N LYS A 429 47.47 46.16 -29.25
CA LYS A 429 48.86 46.25 -29.70
C LYS A 429 49.32 44.87 -30.18
N ALA A 430 49.39 44.76 -31.51
CA ALA A 430 50.02 43.68 -32.28
C ALA A 430 51.54 43.95 -32.46
N PRO A 431 52.34 43.13 -33.17
CA PRO A 431 52.32 41.67 -33.38
C PRO A 431 53.70 40.98 -33.17
N ASP A 432 53.69 39.66 -33.31
CA ASP A 432 54.74 38.73 -33.77
C ASP A 432 55.93 38.26 -32.88
N ASN A 433 55.83 36.96 -32.60
CA ASN A 433 56.79 35.89 -32.86
C ASN A 433 57.58 35.22 -31.72
N ASN A 434 57.39 33.90 -31.69
CA ASN A 434 58.22 32.81 -31.19
C ASN A 434 58.28 32.52 -29.69
N ILE A 435 57.40 31.58 -29.31
CA ILE A 435 57.71 30.30 -28.66
C ILE A 435 59.02 30.29 -27.85
N SER A 436 58.87 30.35 -26.52
CA SER A 436 59.61 29.48 -25.62
C SER A 436 58.81 29.30 -24.33
N THR A 437 58.43 28.05 -24.10
CA THR A 437 57.89 27.51 -22.86
C THR A 437 58.83 27.82 -21.70
N VAL A 438 58.48 28.82 -20.88
CA VAL A 438 59.09 29.04 -19.57
C VAL A 438 57.99 29.42 -18.58
N SER A 439 57.89 28.60 -17.54
CA SER A 439 57.13 28.77 -16.30
C SER A 439 56.83 30.21 -15.91
N ARG A 440 55.53 30.52 -15.76
CA ARG A 440 55.06 31.38 -14.68
C ARG A 440 53.87 30.72 -14.02
N ARG A 441 54.09 30.24 -12.79
CA ARG A 441 53.04 30.11 -11.78
C ARG A 441 52.23 31.40 -11.80
N GLY A 442 50.97 31.31 -12.22
CA GLY A 442 49.97 32.29 -11.85
C GLY A 442 49.67 32.05 -10.39
N ASP A 443 50.17 32.94 -9.55
CA ASP A 443 49.87 32.98 -8.13
C ASP A 443 48.38 33.34 -7.99
N PHE A 444 47.52 32.35 -7.75
CA PHE A 444 46.12 32.60 -7.36
C PHE A 444 46.13 33.04 -5.90
N ALA A 445 46.36 34.33 -5.67
CA ALA A 445 46.33 34.95 -4.36
C ALA A 445 44.90 35.22 -3.84
N ASP A 446 43.90 34.42 -4.24
CA ASP A 446 42.49 34.64 -3.89
C ASP A 446 41.77 33.40 -3.34
N GLU A 447 42.51 32.37 -2.91
CA GLU A 447 41.91 31.23 -2.19
C GLU A 447 41.67 31.54 -0.69
N LYS A 448 42.30 32.61 -0.16
CA LYS A 448 42.13 33.05 1.24
C LYS A 448 40.87 33.85 1.52
N THR A 449 40.24 34.44 0.50
CA THR A 449 39.07 35.32 0.69
C THR A 449 37.77 34.54 0.89
N VAL A 450 37.70 33.30 0.37
CA VAL A 450 36.55 32.40 0.55
C VAL A 450 36.54 31.74 1.94
N SER A 451 37.72 31.44 2.51
CA SER A 451 37.83 30.86 3.85
C SER A 451 37.61 31.87 4.99
N GLU A 452 37.76 33.17 4.75
CA GLU A 452 37.47 34.21 5.75
C GLU A 452 35.98 34.59 5.85
N HIS A 453 35.15 34.26 4.84
CA HIS A 453 33.72 34.59 4.82
C HIS A 453 32.80 33.46 5.32
N ILE A 454 33.34 32.27 5.51
CA ILE A 454 32.62 31.12 6.05
C ILE A 454 33.06 30.97 7.50
N GLY A 455 32.16 31.25 8.45
CA GLY A 455 32.44 31.05 9.87
C GLY A 455 32.77 29.58 10.19
N PRO A 456 33.39 29.30 11.35
CA PRO A 456 33.84 27.95 11.70
C PRO A 456 32.70 26.93 11.65
N VAL A 457 32.89 25.88 10.87
CA VAL A 457 31.89 24.82 10.67
C VAL A 457 31.93 23.87 11.87
N GLN A 458 30.96 24.02 12.78
CA GLN A 458 30.84 23.19 13.97
C GLN A 458 29.77 22.12 13.77
N PHE A 459 30.14 20.86 14.03
CA PHE A 459 29.22 19.73 14.01
C PHE A 459 28.91 19.31 15.47
N ASN A 460 27.63 19.07 15.78
CA ASN A 460 27.24 18.51 17.07
C ASN A 460 27.17 16.98 16.96
N MET A 461 28.16 16.28 17.52
CA MET A 461 28.15 14.83 17.63
C MET A 461 27.91 14.45 19.09
N GLY A 462 26.68 14.02 19.41
CA GLY A 462 26.35 13.47 20.73
C GLY A 462 26.40 14.48 21.89
N GLY A 463 26.13 15.77 21.64
CA GLY A 463 26.13 16.82 22.67
C GLY A 463 27.46 17.54 22.84
N ILE A 464 28.48 17.17 22.04
CA ILE A 464 29.79 17.82 22.01
C ILE A 464 29.91 18.58 20.69
N GLN A 465 30.21 19.87 20.78
CA GLN A 465 30.51 20.72 19.62
C GLN A 465 31.94 20.42 19.16
N VAL A 466 32.08 19.89 17.96
CA VAL A 466 33.37 19.53 17.37
C VAL A 466 33.66 20.46 16.18
N ASP A 467 34.81 21.12 16.23
CA ASP A 467 35.31 21.98 15.16
C ASP A 467 35.97 21.12 14.06
N ALA A 468 35.49 21.27 12.82
CA ALA A 468 35.96 20.48 11.69
C ALA A 468 37.44 20.74 11.36
N ASP A 469 37.90 21.97 11.59
CA ASP A 469 39.27 22.37 11.29
C ASP A 469 40.28 21.73 12.26
N ASP A 470 39.91 21.58 13.54
CA ASP A 470 40.75 20.88 14.55
C ASP A 470 40.87 19.38 14.23
N MET A 471 39.81 18.75 13.73
CA MET A 471 39.87 17.35 13.29
C MET A 471 40.77 17.17 12.06
N LEU A 472 40.67 18.06 11.07
CA LEU A 472 41.53 18.04 9.87
C LEU A 472 43.00 18.27 10.20
N GLN A 473 43.30 19.17 11.14
CA GLN A 473 44.63 19.41 11.66
C GLN A 473 45.21 18.15 12.30
N ARG A 474 44.45 17.50 13.20
CA ARG A 474 44.86 16.25 13.88
C ARG A 474 45.07 15.10 12.89
N LEU A 475 44.28 15.04 11.82
CA LEU A 475 44.42 14.00 10.79
C LEU A 475 45.68 14.21 9.95
N LYS A 476 46.03 15.47 9.64
CA LYS A 476 47.30 15.82 8.99
C LYS A 476 48.50 15.50 9.88
N ASP A 477 48.44 15.83 11.17
CA ASP A 477 49.53 15.55 12.11
C ASP A 477 49.74 14.04 12.28
N ARG A 478 48.66 13.26 12.28
CA ARG A 478 48.73 11.79 12.32
C ARG A 478 49.34 11.20 11.04
N ASN A 479 48.98 11.74 9.88
CA ASN A 479 49.56 11.28 8.60
C ASN A 479 51.03 11.68 8.46
N ALA A 480 51.45 12.80 9.03
CA ALA A 480 52.85 13.23 9.06
C ALA A 480 53.72 12.31 9.93
N ASN A 481 53.18 11.81 11.05
CA ASN A 481 53.89 10.86 11.92
C ASN A 481 53.96 9.43 11.35
N ASN A 482 53.02 9.02 10.50
CA ASN A 482 53.06 7.70 9.84
C ASN A 482 54.04 7.64 8.66
N ALA A 483 54.57 8.77 8.20
CA ALA A 483 55.46 8.83 7.04
C ALA A 483 56.96 8.75 7.40
N SER A 484 57.32 8.61 8.69
CA SER A 484 58.72 8.63 9.14
C SER A 484 59.29 7.28 9.61
N ASP A 485 58.51 6.20 9.63
CA ASP A 485 58.99 4.87 10.04
C ASP A 485 58.73 3.84 8.92
N ASP A 486 59.59 3.80 7.90
CA ASP A 486 59.73 2.66 6.97
C ASP A 486 61.07 2.75 6.20
N GLU A 487 62.14 2.19 6.76
CA GLU A 487 63.25 1.57 6.01
C GLU A 487 63.78 0.38 6.82
N ASP A 488 63.29 -0.83 6.52
CA ASP A 488 64.11 -2.03 6.31
C ASP A 488 63.20 -3.18 5.86
N VAL A 489 63.26 -3.48 4.56
CA VAL A 489 62.59 -4.63 3.91
C VAL A 489 63.64 -5.73 3.70
N VAL A 490 63.33 -6.96 4.14
CA VAL A 490 63.87 -8.18 3.54
C VAL A 490 62.70 -9.09 3.18
N GLU A 491 62.66 -9.48 1.91
CA GLU A 491 61.65 -10.28 1.21
C GLU A 491 61.64 -11.75 1.67
N GLU A 492 60.46 -12.38 1.73
CA GLU A 492 60.25 -13.79 1.37
C GLU A 492 58.75 -14.09 1.12
N GLU A 493 58.50 -15.15 0.34
CA GLU A 493 57.37 -15.41 -0.57
C GLU A 493 55.99 -15.81 0.05
N GLU A 494 54.99 -15.89 -0.85
CA GLU A 494 53.54 -16.14 -0.71
C GLU A 494 53.06 -17.31 0.20
N ALA A 495 51.96 -17.12 0.96
CA ALA A 495 50.71 -17.93 0.99
C ALA A 495 49.72 -17.48 2.13
N PRO A 496 48.49 -18.01 2.24
CA PRO A 496 47.21 -17.27 2.17
C PRO A 496 46.65 -16.75 3.52
N ALA A 497 45.66 -15.88 3.42
CA ALA A 497 44.99 -15.16 4.52
C ALA A 497 44.59 -16.02 5.74
N PRO A 498 44.87 -15.58 6.98
CA PRO A 498 44.30 -16.20 8.17
C PRO A 498 42.95 -15.58 8.53
N ASN A 499 41.96 -16.45 8.71
CA ASN A 499 40.69 -16.16 9.39
C ASN A 499 40.95 -15.55 10.77
N ILE A 500 40.43 -14.34 11.01
CA ILE A 500 40.35 -13.76 12.35
C ILE A 500 39.09 -14.29 13.03
N THR A 501 39.21 -15.42 13.72
CA THR A 501 38.32 -15.72 14.85
C THR A 501 38.92 -15.06 16.09
N LYS A 502 38.40 -13.89 16.46
CA LYS A 502 38.66 -13.31 17.80
C LYS A 502 37.83 -14.10 18.81
N GLU A 503 38.48 -14.92 19.62
CA GLU A 503 37.92 -15.46 20.85
C GLU A 503 37.59 -14.28 21.78
N TYR A 504 36.30 -14.13 22.11
CA TYR A 504 35.86 -13.23 23.17
C TYR A 504 36.01 -13.95 24.51
N ASP A 505 36.64 -13.26 25.46
CA ASP A 505 36.90 -13.74 26.81
C ASP A 505 35.57 -13.85 27.59
N ASN A 506 35.02 -15.07 27.66
CA ASN A 506 33.70 -15.37 28.23
C ASN A 506 33.56 -14.94 29.71
N GLU A 507 34.66 -14.84 30.44
CA GLU A 507 34.65 -14.38 31.84
C GLU A 507 34.30 -12.89 31.96
N GLN A 508 34.76 -12.04 31.02
CA GLN A 508 34.46 -10.61 31.03
C GLN A 508 32.99 -10.32 30.70
N LEU A 509 32.39 -11.14 29.83
CA LEU A 509 30.95 -11.06 29.54
C LEU A 509 30.11 -11.52 30.74
N HIS A 510 30.54 -12.56 31.45
CA HIS A 510 29.85 -13.05 32.64
C HIS A 510 29.84 -12.02 33.78
N ASP A 511 30.96 -11.33 34.01
CA ASP A 511 31.06 -10.27 35.02
C ASP A 511 30.23 -9.04 34.65
N PHE A 512 30.14 -8.72 33.36
CA PHE A 512 29.28 -7.65 32.87
C PHE A 512 27.78 -7.95 33.09
N PHE A 513 27.32 -9.18 32.79
CA PHE A 513 25.91 -9.55 32.98
C PHE A 513 25.52 -9.75 34.45
N SER A 514 26.45 -10.23 35.28
CA SER A 514 26.20 -10.36 36.73
C SER A 514 26.11 -9.01 37.44
N GLY A 515 26.91 -8.01 37.01
CA GLY A 515 26.79 -6.63 37.49
C GLY A 515 25.46 -5.96 37.10
N LEU A 516 24.87 -6.37 35.97
CA LEU A 516 23.60 -5.83 35.48
C LEU A 516 22.39 -6.40 36.24
N MET A 517 22.44 -7.66 36.65
CA MET A 517 21.38 -8.31 37.45
C MET A 517 21.33 -7.83 38.90
N ASN A 518 22.46 -7.41 39.47
CA ASN A 518 22.53 -6.96 40.87
C ASN A 518 22.10 -5.49 41.09
N ARG A 519 21.75 -4.74 40.03
CA ARG A 519 21.40 -3.31 40.13
C ARG A 519 19.90 -3.01 40.21
N THR A 520 19.04 -4.02 40.26
CA THR A 520 17.59 -3.87 40.41
C THR A 520 17.10 -4.50 41.70
N GLY A 521 17.19 -3.75 42.80
CA GLY A 521 16.57 -4.13 44.06
C GLY A 521 16.79 -3.09 45.16
N GLY A 522 15.93 -2.07 45.21
CA GLY A 522 15.81 -1.21 46.40
C GLY A 522 15.43 0.24 46.11
N ALA A 523 14.14 0.54 45.96
CA ALA A 523 13.60 1.88 46.12
C ALA A 523 13.01 2.01 47.54
N ALA A 524 13.54 2.94 48.35
CA ALA A 524 12.84 3.80 49.32
C ALA A 524 13.81 4.32 50.40
N GLU A 525 14.05 5.64 50.43
CA GLU A 525 13.69 6.52 51.56
C GLU A 525 14.21 7.95 51.31
N SER A 526 13.29 8.92 51.38
CA SER A 526 13.58 10.36 51.49
C SER A 526 14.12 10.65 52.91
N PRO A 527 14.87 11.74 53.12
CA PRO A 527 14.17 12.93 53.65
C PRO A 527 14.73 14.29 53.22
N ARG A 528 13.77 15.22 53.09
CA ARG A 528 13.84 16.70 53.20
C ARG A 528 14.43 17.51 52.07
#